data_AF-A0A3N5SK16-F1
#
_entry.id   AF-A0A3N5SK16-F1
#
_cell.length_a   1.000
_cell.length_b   1.000
_cell.length_c   1.000
_cell.angle_alpha   90.00
_cell.angle_beta   90.00
_cell.angle_gamma   90.00
#
_symmetry.space_group_name_H-M   'P 1'
#
loop_
_entity.id
_entity.type
_entity.pdbx_description
1 polymer ?
#
loop_
_entity_poly.entity_id
_entity_poly.type
_entity_poly.pdbx_seq_one_letter_code
_entity_poly.pdbx_strand_id
1 'polypeptide(L)'
;MVPLPPIHDAGNGQTIEVTLADYIDSVSALQIKNSNTHREIRIREIVIFDPSSRGDYIPGNAIETASNAIIELEGVKVTRESNKIDDLIPGVTLNLHRTSDKPVTLEVVPDRESIKNAIIGFVGYYDELFSELNILTGRSEDIIEEITYLSDEEKNKARDRLGALQGDITLMQLKSRLQTMVMNPYGTSAGRELSLLDQIGISTNSTGFGSGSVDRSRLRGYLQIDEKKLDQAIESMLPAVKELFGRDSDSDLVIDSGVAYMLDSYIRPYVETGGLVASRLDTLDGRIARTTTRIETEQQKLERKEREYRQQFAVMEASLNTLEQSSKQIDNFNKNSGSN
;
A
#
# COMPACT_ATOMS: atom_id res chain seq x y z
N MET A 1 -45.66 49.27 25.69
CA MET A 1 -44.85 49.75 24.56
C MET A 1 -43.42 49.34 24.85
N VAL A 2 -42.83 48.53 23.98
CA VAL A 2 -41.43 48.08 24.13
C VAL A 2 -40.52 49.20 23.61
N PRO A 3 -39.52 49.65 24.38
CA PRO A 3 -38.60 50.69 23.93
C PRO A 3 -37.74 50.17 22.78
N LEU A 4 -37.78 50.85 21.63
CA LEU A 4 -36.86 50.59 20.54
C LEU A 4 -35.53 51.32 20.79
N PRO A 5 -34.39 50.72 20.42
CA PRO A 5 -33.14 51.46 20.28
C PRO A 5 -33.31 52.70 19.39
N PRO A 6 -32.51 53.76 19.59
CA PRO A 6 -32.59 54.96 18.77
C PRO A 6 -32.42 54.61 17.28
N ILE A 7 -33.37 55.11 16.47
CA ILE A 7 -33.37 54.93 15.01
C ILE A 7 -32.53 56.06 14.41
N HIS A 8 -31.51 55.71 13.64
CA HIS A 8 -30.61 56.66 12.98
C HIS A 8 -30.82 56.67 11.46
N ASP A 9 -30.48 57.79 10.81
CA ASP A 9 -30.52 57.90 9.36
C ASP A 9 -29.36 57.06 8.77
N ALA A 10 -29.66 55.82 8.39
CA ALA A 10 -28.68 54.87 7.82
C ALA A 10 -29.03 54.55 6.36
N GLY A 11 -28.23 55.06 5.40
CA GLY A 11 -28.45 54.87 3.96
C GLY A 11 -28.44 53.41 3.49
N ASN A 12 -27.82 52.50 4.26
CA ASN A 12 -27.74 51.08 3.95
C ASN A 12 -28.78 50.21 4.70
N GLY A 13 -29.63 50.82 5.53
CA GLY A 13 -30.56 50.12 6.44
C GLY A 13 -29.92 49.84 7.81
N GLN A 14 -30.76 49.65 8.83
CA GLN A 14 -30.36 49.32 10.21
C GLN A 14 -31.16 48.09 10.66
N THR A 15 -30.47 47.06 11.14
CA THR A 15 -31.11 45.92 11.81
C THR A 15 -31.32 46.27 13.28
N ILE A 16 -32.55 46.10 13.76
CA ILE A 16 -32.94 46.37 15.15
C ILE A 16 -33.51 45.08 15.71
N GLU A 17 -32.80 44.49 16.67
CA GLU A 17 -33.24 43.31 17.41
C GLU A 17 -33.67 43.72 18.82
N VAL A 18 -34.82 43.24 19.25
CA VAL A 18 -35.37 43.52 20.58
C VAL A 18 -35.87 42.22 21.19
N THR A 19 -35.32 41.87 22.34
CA THR A 19 -35.79 40.74 23.14
C THR A 19 -37.13 41.11 23.78
N LEU A 20 -38.21 40.50 23.29
CA LEU A 20 -39.58 40.84 23.72
C LEU A 20 -39.99 40.18 25.05
N ALA A 21 -39.30 39.10 25.43
CA ALA A 21 -39.61 38.30 26.63
C ALA A 21 -39.62 39.11 27.93
N ASP A 22 -38.81 40.17 28.01
CA ASP A 22 -38.72 41.02 29.21
C ASP A 22 -39.84 42.07 29.31
N TYR A 23 -40.63 42.26 28.24
CA TYR A 23 -41.53 43.40 28.13
C TYR A 23 -42.99 43.04 27.87
N ILE A 24 -43.28 41.93 27.20
CA ILE A 24 -44.64 41.53 26.80
C ILE A 24 -44.78 40.00 26.69
N ASP A 25 -45.91 39.47 27.17
CA ASP A 25 -46.21 38.03 27.10
C ASP A 25 -46.68 37.57 25.70
N SER A 26 -47.22 38.49 24.90
CA SER A 26 -47.63 38.21 23.52
C SER A 26 -47.63 39.47 22.66
N VAL A 27 -47.37 39.31 21.36
CA VAL A 27 -47.41 40.41 20.38
C VAL A 27 -48.76 40.38 19.67
N SER A 28 -49.58 41.42 19.89
CA SER A 28 -50.87 41.56 19.23
C SER A 28 -50.85 42.51 18.02
N ALA A 29 -50.00 43.54 18.05
CA ALA A 29 -49.83 44.49 16.96
C ALA A 29 -48.46 45.19 17.00
N LEU A 30 -47.91 45.50 15.83
CA LEU A 30 -46.75 46.38 15.68
C LEU A 30 -47.24 47.77 15.24
N GLN A 31 -47.02 48.78 16.08
CA GLN A 31 -47.40 50.16 15.78
C GLN A 31 -46.16 51.02 15.55
N ILE A 32 -46.09 51.64 14.37
CA ILE A 32 -45.01 52.55 13.99
C ILE A 32 -45.59 53.96 13.90
N LYS A 33 -45.05 54.88 14.69
CA LYS A 33 -45.46 56.28 14.68
C LYS A 33 -44.32 57.14 14.14
N ASN A 34 -44.41 57.47 12.84
CA ASN A 34 -43.54 58.49 12.26
C ASN A 34 -44.12 59.88 12.54
N SER A 35 -43.45 60.67 13.37
CA SER A 35 -43.85 62.05 13.69
C SER A 35 -43.13 63.10 12.84
N ASN A 36 -42.23 62.69 11.94
CA ASN A 36 -41.48 63.59 11.07
C ASN A 36 -41.77 63.26 9.59
N THR A 37 -42.56 64.12 8.95
CA THR A 37 -43.00 63.98 7.56
C THR A 37 -41.88 64.07 6.51
N HIS A 38 -40.67 64.47 6.91
CA HIS A 38 -39.51 64.56 6.02
C HIS A 38 -38.61 63.32 6.05
N ARG A 39 -38.90 62.32 6.89
CA ARG A 39 -38.15 61.06 6.96
C ARG A 39 -39.00 59.91 6.42
N GLU A 40 -38.54 59.25 5.36
CA GLU A 40 -39.16 58.02 4.85
C GLU A 40 -38.68 56.82 5.69
N ILE A 41 -39.60 56.07 6.28
CA ILE A 41 -39.28 54.81 6.96
C ILE A 41 -39.55 53.68 5.97
N ARG A 42 -38.48 52.98 5.56
CA ARG A 42 -38.58 51.78 4.72
C ARG A 42 -38.22 50.54 5.52
N ILE A 43 -39.17 49.63 5.64
CA ILE A 43 -38.98 48.34 6.31
C ILE A 43 -38.78 47.29 5.23
N ARG A 44 -37.61 46.66 5.22
CA ARG A 44 -37.30 45.62 4.23
C ARG A 44 -37.90 44.27 4.62
N GLU A 45 -37.80 43.94 5.90
CA GLU A 45 -38.25 42.66 6.43
C GLU A 45 -38.65 42.82 7.90
N ILE A 46 -39.70 42.11 8.30
CA ILE A 46 -40.11 41.99 9.70
C ILE A 46 -40.19 40.51 10.00
N VAL A 47 -39.34 40.03 10.90
CA VAL A 47 -39.38 38.66 11.39
C VAL A 47 -39.68 38.71 12.88
N ILE A 48 -40.82 38.15 13.28
CA ILE A 48 -41.12 37.84 14.68
C ILE A 48 -40.99 36.34 14.78
N PHE A 49 -39.94 35.87 15.43
CA PHE A 49 -39.72 34.45 15.64
C PHE A 49 -39.50 34.19 17.12
N ASP A 50 -40.03 33.07 17.60
CA ASP A 50 -39.68 32.54 18.90
C ASP A 50 -38.44 31.64 18.70
N PRO A 51 -37.26 32.03 19.22
CA PRO A 51 -36.05 31.20 19.12
C PRO A 51 -36.20 29.83 19.81
N SER A 52 -37.24 29.67 20.65
CA SER A 52 -37.60 28.43 21.34
C SER A 52 -38.48 27.50 20.50
N SER A 53 -39.09 27.98 19.42
CA SER A 53 -40.05 27.22 18.62
C SER A 53 -39.34 26.46 17.49
N ARG A 54 -39.61 25.15 17.37
CA ARG A 54 -39.27 24.34 16.20
C ARG A 54 -40.54 24.05 15.40
N GLY A 55 -40.88 24.92 14.45
CA GLY A 55 -42.12 24.82 13.66
C GLY A 55 -43.34 25.24 14.48
N ASP A 56 -44.38 24.40 14.54
CA ASP A 56 -45.64 24.68 15.28
C ASP A 56 -45.61 24.27 16.77
N TYR A 57 -44.45 23.82 17.28
CA TYR A 57 -44.33 23.29 18.64
C TYR A 57 -43.29 24.06 19.45
N ILE A 58 -43.73 24.54 20.62
CA ILE A 58 -42.88 25.08 21.68
C ILE A 58 -42.69 23.98 22.74
N PRO A 59 -41.45 23.53 23.00
CA PRO A 59 -41.20 22.55 24.05
C PRO A 59 -41.47 23.19 25.42
N GLY A 60 -42.62 22.90 26.02
CA GLY A 60 -43.05 23.48 27.31
C GLY A 60 -42.15 23.19 28.52
N ASN A 61 -41.20 22.25 28.38
CA ASN A 61 -40.07 22.03 29.30
C ASN A 61 -38.90 21.49 28.47
N ALA A 62 -38.16 22.37 27.80
CA ALA A 62 -36.96 21.97 27.07
C ALA A 62 -35.90 21.48 28.07
N ILE A 63 -35.55 20.19 27.99
CA ILE A 63 -34.46 19.61 28.80
C ILE A 63 -33.11 20.16 28.34
N GLU A 64 -32.97 20.52 27.06
CA GLU A 64 -31.76 21.08 26.46
C GLU A 64 -32.10 21.91 25.21
N THR A 65 -31.38 23.01 24.99
CA THR A 65 -31.50 23.89 23.82
C THR A 65 -30.24 23.79 22.97
N ALA A 66 -30.38 23.77 21.64
CA ALA A 66 -29.22 23.76 20.74
C ALA A 66 -28.39 25.03 20.92
N SER A 67 -27.09 24.87 21.16
CA SER A 67 -26.13 25.96 21.32
C SER A 67 -24.89 25.73 20.48
N ASN A 68 -24.34 26.81 19.92
CA ASN A 68 -23.06 26.74 19.21
C ASN A 68 -21.92 26.45 20.19
N ALA A 69 -20.91 25.74 19.71
CA ALA A 69 -19.64 25.60 20.40
C ALA A 69 -18.92 26.95 20.46
N ILE A 70 -18.42 27.31 21.64
CA ILE A 70 -17.64 28.51 21.86
C ILE A 70 -16.28 28.08 22.41
N ILE A 71 -15.22 28.47 21.73
CA ILE A 71 -13.85 28.20 22.13
C ILE A 71 -13.02 29.48 22.11
N GLU A 72 -11.95 29.49 22.90
CA GLU A 72 -10.98 30.58 22.93
C GLU A 72 -9.62 30.00 22.54
N LEU A 73 -9.10 30.43 21.39
CA LEU A 73 -7.81 30.01 20.86
C LEU A 73 -6.86 31.19 20.91
N GLU A 74 -5.78 31.10 21.70
CA GLU A 74 -4.79 32.17 21.86
C GLU A 74 -5.41 33.54 22.21
N GLY A 75 -6.49 33.54 23.02
CA GLY A 75 -7.23 34.76 23.42
C GLY A 75 -8.28 35.24 22.41
N VAL A 76 -8.44 34.55 21.28
CA VAL A 76 -9.46 34.87 20.27
C VAL A 76 -10.67 33.96 20.45
N LYS A 77 -11.82 34.56 20.73
CA LYS A 77 -13.10 33.84 20.86
C LYS A 77 -13.64 33.47 19.47
N VAL A 78 -13.94 32.19 19.30
CA VAL A 78 -14.45 31.61 18.06
C VAL A 78 -15.72 30.83 18.35
N THR A 79 -16.68 30.89 17.42
CA THR A 79 -17.95 30.17 17.51
C THR A 79 -18.12 29.23 16.33
N ARG A 80 -18.58 27.99 16.59
CA ARG A 80 -18.82 26.95 15.59
C ARG A 80 -20.15 26.24 15.85
N GLU A 81 -20.81 25.81 14.79
CA GLU A 81 -22.10 25.11 14.88
C GLU A 81 -21.95 23.65 15.34
N SER A 82 -20.74 23.09 15.24
CA SER A 82 -20.42 21.70 15.57
C SER A 82 -19.28 21.59 16.57
N ASN A 83 -19.29 20.52 17.36
CA ASN A 83 -18.20 20.13 18.26
C ASN A 83 -17.02 19.49 17.52
N LYS A 84 -17.15 19.22 16.21
CA LYS A 84 -16.03 18.81 15.34
C LYS A 84 -15.61 20.01 14.50
N ILE A 85 -14.41 20.51 14.74
CA ILE A 85 -13.90 21.74 14.13
C ILE A 85 -12.60 21.43 13.39
N ASP A 86 -12.60 21.58 12.07
CA ASP A 86 -11.47 21.25 11.17
C ASP A 86 -10.92 22.45 10.39
N ASP A 87 -11.46 23.65 10.62
CA ASP A 87 -11.16 24.86 9.86
C ASP A 87 -10.29 25.89 10.60
N LEU A 88 -9.95 25.63 11.88
CA LEU A 88 -9.23 26.60 12.71
C LEU A 88 -7.72 26.49 12.68
N ILE A 89 -7.21 25.27 12.68
CA ILE A 89 -5.78 25.01 12.68
C ILE A 89 -5.52 24.11 11.47
N PRO A 90 -4.75 24.58 10.47
CA PRO A 90 -4.46 23.78 9.29
C PRO A 90 -3.92 22.39 9.65
N GLY A 91 -4.58 21.34 9.16
CA GLY A 91 -4.19 19.95 9.41
C GLY A 91 -4.61 19.37 10.78
N VAL A 92 -5.37 20.12 11.59
CA VAL A 92 -5.84 19.66 12.90
C VAL A 92 -7.36 19.67 12.96
N THR A 93 -7.93 18.56 13.43
CA THR A 93 -9.36 18.48 13.75
C THR A 93 -9.54 18.45 15.27
N LEU A 94 -10.20 19.46 15.80
CA LEU A 94 -10.56 19.55 17.21
C LEU A 94 -11.91 18.89 17.45
N ASN A 95 -11.96 17.95 18.40
CA ASN A 95 -13.20 17.33 18.86
C ASN A 95 -13.47 17.81 20.28
N LEU A 96 -14.52 18.62 20.43
CA LEU A 96 -14.94 19.19 21.70
C LEU A 96 -15.83 18.21 22.44
N HIS A 97 -15.41 17.79 23.62
CA HIS A 97 -16.16 16.83 24.44
C HIS A 97 -16.90 17.50 25.61
N ARG A 98 -16.25 18.46 26.27
CA ARG A 98 -16.81 19.19 27.41
C ARG A 98 -16.11 20.53 27.58
N THR A 99 -16.76 21.45 28.29
CA THR A 99 -16.16 22.70 28.74
C THR A 99 -14.99 22.43 29.70
N SER A 100 -13.94 23.23 29.60
CA SER A 100 -12.80 23.20 30.51
C SER A 100 -12.77 24.46 31.38
N ASP A 101 -12.53 24.31 32.68
CA ASP A 101 -12.39 25.44 33.61
C ASP A 101 -11.01 26.10 33.55
N LYS A 102 -10.04 25.44 32.90
CA LYS A 102 -8.67 25.91 32.71
C LYS A 102 -8.27 25.83 31.24
N PRO A 103 -7.32 26.67 30.77
CA PRO A 103 -6.76 26.54 29.42
C PRO A 103 -6.21 25.13 29.19
N VAL A 104 -6.54 24.55 28.03
CA VAL A 104 -6.04 23.24 27.60
C VAL A 104 -4.89 23.48 26.64
N THR A 105 -3.70 22.98 26.98
CA THR A 105 -2.55 23.02 26.08
C THR A 105 -2.62 21.87 25.09
N LEU A 106 -2.54 22.18 23.81
CA LEU A 106 -2.42 21.20 22.73
C LEU A 106 -0.99 21.21 22.22
N GLU A 107 -0.34 20.04 22.23
CA GLU A 107 0.99 19.86 21.68
C GLU A 107 0.89 19.00 20.42
N VAL A 108 1.40 19.54 19.30
CA VAL A 108 1.46 18.81 18.03
C VAL A 108 2.90 18.33 17.85
N VAL A 109 3.09 17.02 17.97
CA VAL A 109 4.39 16.36 17.82
C VAL A 109 4.34 15.37 16.66
N PRO A 110 5.48 15.11 15.98
CA PRO A 110 5.57 14.03 15.01
C PRO A 110 5.26 12.66 15.64
N ASP A 111 4.49 11.84 14.94
CA ASP A 111 4.24 10.44 15.31
C ASP A 111 5.46 9.57 14.98
N ARG A 112 6.43 9.55 15.90
CA ARG A 112 7.70 8.82 15.75
C ARG A 112 7.49 7.31 15.68
N GLU A 113 6.46 6.78 16.34
CA GLU A 113 6.17 5.34 16.34
C GLU A 113 5.68 4.89 14.96
N SER A 114 4.77 5.66 14.34
CA SER A 114 4.32 5.39 12.97
C SER A 114 5.48 5.44 11.97
N ILE A 115 6.37 6.43 12.09
CA ILE A 115 7.58 6.55 11.26
C ILE A 115 8.48 5.32 11.42
N LYS A 116 8.77 4.92 12.67
CA LYS A 116 9.57 3.73 12.97
C LYS A 116 8.95 2.48 12.34
N ASN A 117 7.65 2.27 12.52
CA ASN A 117 6.93 1.11 11.99
C ASN A 117 6.93 1.10 10.45
N ALA A 118 6.81 2.25 9.79
CA ALA A 118 6.91 2.35 8.34
C ALA A 118 8.31 1.94 7.83
N ILE A 119 9.36 2.35 8.54
CA ILE A 119 10.76 1.97 8.22
C ILE A 119 10.99 0.48 8.44
N ILE A 120 10.49 -0.09 9.55
CA ILE A 120 10.57 -1.53 9.82
C ILE A 120 9.83 -2.31 8.74
N GLY A 121 8.63 -1.88 8.34
CA GLY A 121 7.87 -2.50 7.26
C GLY A 121 8.60 -2.45 5.93
N PHE A 122 9.20 -1.31 5.58
CA PHE A 122 10.03 -1.17 4.38
C PHE A 122 11.20 -2.18 4.36
N VAL A 123 11.92 -2.32 5.47
CA VAL A 123 13.00 -3.31 5.61
C VAL A 123 12.46 -4.73 5.48
N GLY A 124 11.32 -5.03 6.12
CA GLY A 124 10.66 -6.34 6.02
C GLY A 124 10.32 -6.72 4.57
N TYR A 125 9.70 -5.80 3.81
CA TYR A 125 9.38 -6.04 2.40
C TYR A 125 10.63 -6.20 1.52
N TYR A 126 11.68 -5.42 1.79
CA TYR A 126 12.95 -5.58 1.11
C TYR A 126 13.52 -6.98 1.37
N ASP A 127 13.57 -7.42 2.63
CA ASP A 127 14.13 -8.71 3.02
C ASP A 127 13.31 -9.89 2.51
N GLU A 128 11.99 -9.77 2.48
CA GLU A 128 11.09 -10.76 1.89
C GLU A 128 11.35 -10.93 0.38
N LEU A 129 11.43 -9.82 -0.36
CA LEU A 129 11.80 -9.86 -1.78
C LEU A 129 13.20 -10.45 -1.97
N PHE A 130 14.16 -10.03 -1.14
CA PHE A 130 15.54 -10.50 -1.22
C PHE A 130 15.66 -12.00 -0.95
N SER A 131 14.86 -12.49 0.00
CA SER A 131 14.73 -13.89 0.37
C SER A 131 14.21 -14.72 -0.80
N GLU A 132 13.11 -14.31 -1.42
CA GLU A 132 12.54 -14.99 -2.59
C GLU A 132 13.53 -14.99 -3.77
N LEU A 133 14.21 -13.86 -4.04
CA LEU A 133 15.25 -13.79 -5.06
C LEU A 133 16.43 -14.74 -4.75
N ASN A 134 16.85 -14.82 -3.48
CA ASN A 134 17.90 -15.74 -3.05
C ASN A 134 17.48 -17.20 -3.22
N ILE A 135 16.24 -17.57 -2.89
CA ILE A 135 15.70 -18.92 -3.06
C ILE A 135 15.66 -19.28 -4.56
N LEU A 136 15.04 -18.43 -5.38
CA LEU A 136 14.84 -18.73 -6.80
C LEU A 136 16.15 -18.79 -7.60
N THR A 137 17.13 -17.96 -7.26
CA THR A 137 18.40 -17.86 -8.01
C THR A 137 19.57 -18.62 -7.37
N GLY A 138 19.40 -19.05 -6.12
CA GLY A 138 20.43 -19.67 -5.29
C GLY A 138 20.65 -21.15 -5.58
N ARG A 139 21.61 -21.72 -4.83
CA ARG A 139 22.04 -23.13 -4.94
C ARG A 139 22.17 -23.85 -3.60
N SER A 140 22.11 -23.11 -2.49
CA SER A 140 22.37 -23.65 -1.15
C SER A 140 21.10 -23.65 -0.34
N GLU A 141 20.82 -24.78 0.30
CA GLU A 141 19.74 -24.94 1.28
C GLU A 141 19.92 -24.03 2.50
N ASP A 142 21.16 -23.64 2.81
CA ASP A 142 21.46 -22.70 3.89
C ASP A 142 20.67 -21.39 3.77
N ILE A 143 20.30 -20.99 2.54
CA ILE A 143 19.49 -19.80 2.28
C ILE A 143 18.13 -19.91 2.98
N ILE A 144 17.53 -21.09 2.97
CA ILE A 144 16.19 -21.34 3.53
C ILE A 144 16.27 -21.44 5.05
N GLU A 145 17.32 -22.07 5.57
CA GLU A 145 17.49 -22.23 7.02
C GLU A 145 17.76 -20.93 7.76
N GLU A 146 18.39 -19.96 7.10
CA GLU A 146 18.66 -18.62 7.63
C GLU A 146 17.38 -17.77 7.78
N ILE A 147 16.29 -18.13 7.10
CA ILE A 147 15.03 -17.37 7.15
C ILE A 147 14.22 -17.82 8.36
N THR A 148 14.40 -17.11 9.47
CA THR A 148 13.84 -17.47 10.78
C THR A 148 12.33 -17.26 10.90
N TYR A 149 11.74 -16.44 10.02
CA TYR A 149 10.30 -16.15 10.04
C TYR A 149 9.46 -17.16 9.26
N LEU A 150 10.06 -18.06 8.48
CA LEU A 150 9.32 -19.11 7.77
C LEU A 150 9.00 -20.28 8.70
N SER A 151 7.76 -20.74 8.64
CA SER A 151 7.33 -22.02 9.20
C SER A 151 7.97 -23.20 8.48
N ASP A 152 7.96 -24.38 9.12
CA ASP A 152 8.50 -25.61 8.52
C ASP A 152 7.81 -25.97 7.19
N GLU A 153 6.51 -25.68 7.06
CA GLU A 153 5.77 -25.90 5.81
C GLU A 153 6.25 -24.95 4.71
N GLU A 154 6.46 -23.67 5.04
CA GLU A 154 6.95 -22.68 4.07
C GLU A 154 8.38 -22.97 3.64
N LYS A 155 9.24 -23.42 4.56
CA LYS A 155 10.59 -23.90 4.23
C LYS A 155 10.56 -25.05 3.23
N ASN A 156 9.66 -26.02 3.40
CA ASN A 156 9.50 -27.11 2.43
C ASN A 156 9.07 -26.60 1.05
N LYS A 157 8.11 -25.66 0.99
CA LYS A 157 7.72 -25.03 -0.29
C LYS A 157 8.85 -24.21 -0.93
N ALA A 158 9.74 -23.64 -0.12
CA ALA A 158 10.93 -22.95 -0.61
C ALA A 158 11.93 -23.93 -1.22
N ARG A 159 12.10 -25.12 -0.66
CA ARG A 159 12.98 -26.18 -1.19
C ARG A 159 12.60 -26.59 -2.60
N ASP A 160 11.30 -26.74 -2.87
CA ASP A 160 10.79 -27.11 -4.20
C ASP A 160 11.12 -26.05 -5.28
N ARG A 161 11.28 -24.79 -4.87
CA ARG A 161 11.56 -23.65 -5.75
C ARG A 161 13.04 -23.25 -5.76
N LEU A 162 13.87 -23.87 -4.94
CA LEU A 162 15.28 -23.54 -4.78
C LEU A 162 16.01 -23.71 -6.13
N GLY A 163 16.59 -22.62 -6.62
CA GLY A 163 17.32 -22.61 -7.88
C GLY A 163 16.46 -22.79 -9.13
N ALA A 164 15.12 -22.67 -9.03
CA ALA A 164 14.23 -22.81 -10.18
C ALA A 164 14.53 -21.78 -11.29
N LEU A 165 15.08 -20.61 -10.93
CA LEU A 165 15.49 -19.53 -11.84
C LEU A 165 17.00 -19.28 -11.77
N GLN A 166 17.77 -20.33 -11.46
CA GLN A 166 19.21 -20.23 -11.37
C GLN A 166 19.82 -19.83 -12.73
N GLY A 167 20.63 -18.79 -12.73
CA GLY A 167 21.23 -18.23 -13.96
C GLY A 167 20.34 -17.24 -14.71
N ASP A 168 19.14 -16.92 -14.20
CA ASP A 168 18.35 -15.81 -14.74
C ASP A 168 19.09 -14.47 -14.52
N ILE A 169 19.57 -13.90 -15.62
CA ILE A 169 20.37 -12.67 -15.61
C ILE A 169 19.54 -11.47 -15.14
N THR A 170 18.24 -11.44 -15.47
CA THR A 170 17.34 -10.35 -15.09
C THR A 170 17.16 -10.31 -13.58
N LEU A 171 16.90 -11.45 -12.94
CA LEU A 171 16.76 -11.51 -11.48
C LEU A 171 18.08 -11.29 -10.74
N MET A 172 19.20 -11.78 -11.28
CA MET A 172 20.53 -11.50 -10.72
C MET A 172 20.88 -10.00 -10.79
N GLN A 173 20.53 -9.32 -11.88
CA GLN A 173 20.72 -7.88 -12.03
C GLN A 173 19.83 -7.08 -11.08
N LEU A 174 18.55 -7.46 -10.98
CA LEU A 174 17.60 -6.88 -10.03
C LEU A 174 18.19 -6.94 -8.61
N LYS A 175 18.55 -8.15 -8.17
CA LYS A 175 19.17 -8.41 -6.87
C LYS A 175 20.38 -7.51 -6.60
N SER A 176 21.35 -7.49 -7.52
CA SER A 176 22.57 -6.69 -7.36
C SER A 176 22.27 -5.19 -7.30
N ARG A 177 21.30 -4.72 -8.09
CA ARG A 177 20.92 -3.30 -8.10
C ARG A 177 20.22 -2.88 -6.83
N LEU A 178 19.30 -3.70 -6.29
CA LEU A 178 18.64 -3.44 -5.01
C LEU A 178 19.66 -3.33 -3.87
N GLN A 179 20.62 -4.27 -3.79
CA GLN A 179 21.71 -4.20 -2.81
C GLN A 179 22.50 -2.89 -2.94
N THR A 180 22.87 -2.53 -4.17
CA THR A 180 23.64 -1.31 -4.43
C THR A 180 22.86 -0.06 -4.01
N MET A 181 21.56 -0.01 -4.31
CA MET A 181 20.70 1.12 -3.95
C MET A 181 20.61 1.31 -2.44
N VAL A 182 20.46 0.25 -1.67
CA VAL A 182 20.41 0.32 -0.20
C VAL A 182 21.76 0.74 0.41
N MET A 183 22.88 0.47 -0.27
CA MET A 183 24.23 0.86 0.17
C MET A 183 24.68 2.25 -0.32
N ASN A 184 23.96 2.87 -1.26
CA ASN A 184 24.35 4.15 -1.81
C ASN A 184 24.13 5.30 -0.81
N PRO A 185 24.97 6.35 -0.85
CA PRO A 185 24.70 7.58 -0.14
C PRO A 185 23.58 8.38 -0.84
N TYR A 186 22.67 8.92 -0.03
CA TYR A 186 21.61 9.84 -0.45
C TYR A 186 21.82 11.19 0.19
N GLY A 187 21.60 12.26 -0.57
CA GLY A 187 21.83 13.61 -0.09
C GLY A 187 20.74 14.06 0.87
N THR A 188 21.10 14.47 2.08
CA THR A 188 20.17 15.04 3.07
C THR A 188 20.65 16.41 3.55
N SER A 189 19.81 17.10 4.30
CA SER A 189 20.08 18.33 5.02
C SER A 189 21.19 18.20 6.07
N ALA A 190 21.42 17.01 6.63
CA ALA A 190 22.52 16.71 7.55
C ALA A 190 23.85 16.39 6.82
N GLY A 191 23.85 16.39 5.48
CA GLY A 191 25.05 16.15 4.68
C GLY A 191 25.69 14.80 4.97
N ARG A 192 26.97 14.80 5.38
CA ARG A 192 27.72 13.56 5.66
C ARG A 192 27.33 12.90 6.99
N GLU A 193 26.70 13.62 7.91
CA GLU A 193 26.30 13.08 9.20
C GLU A 193 25.18 12.03 9.04
N LEU A 194 24.32 12.22 8.05
CA LEU A 194 23.25 11.27 7.71
C LEU A 194 23.04 11.26 6.19
N SER A 195 23.68 10.32 5.51
CA SER A 195 23.53 10.04 4.08
C SER A 195 23.39 8.55 3.77
N LEU A 196 23.61 7.67 4.75
CA LEU A 196 23.57 6.22 4.60
C LEU A 196 22.53 5.62 5.55
N LEU A 197 21.92 4.52 5.13
CA LEU A 197 21.03 3.74 6.00
C LEU A 197 21.74 3.21 7.26
N ASP A 198 23.02 2.88 7.16
CA ASP A 198 23.81 2.38 8.30
C ASP A 198 23.93 3.43 9.43
N GLN A 199 23.90 4.71 9.08
CA GLN A 199 23.96 5.81 10.06
C GLN A 199 22.68 5.93 10.90
N ILE A 200 21.57 5.40 10.39
CA ILE A 200 20.30 5.30 11.14
C ILE A 200 20.06 3.90 11.71
N GLY A 201 21.09 3.05 11.73
CA GLY A 201 21.02 1.70 12.28
C GLY A 201 20.46 0.64 11.33
N ILE A 202 20.30 0.94 10.04
CA ILE A 202 19.83 -0.03 9.05
C ILE A 202 21.00 -0.43 8.16
N SER A 203 21.46 -1.66 8.30
CA SER A 203 22.54 -2.14 7.46
C SER A 203 22.47 -3.63 7.26
N THR A 204 23.26 -4.15 6.33
CA THR A 204 23.43 -5.59 6.17
C THR A 204 24.27 -6.21 7.29
N ASN A 205 24.58 -5.44 8.35
CA ASN A 205 25.35 -5.84 9.51
C ASN A 205 25.07 -4.92 10.71
N SER A 206 23.87 -4.98 11.28
CA SER A 206 23.54 -4.15 12.45
C SER A 206 24.24 -4.64 13.72
N THR A 207 24.73 -5.89 13.75
CA THR A 207 25.60 -6.42 14.81
C THR A 207 27.09 -6.22 14.45
N GLY A 208 27.84 -5.49 15.27
CA GLY A 208 29.14 -4.92 14.89
C GLY A 208 30.21 -5.87 14.31
N PHE A 209 31.19 -5.27 13.62
CA PHE A 209 32.46 -5.89 13.23
C PHE A 209 33.23 -6.37 14.49
N GLY A 210 32.92 -7.56 15.00
CA GLY A 210 33.54 -8.07 16.23
C GLY A 210 33.18 -9.49 16.64
N SER A 211 32.12 -10.08 16.09
CA SER A 211 31.87 -11.51 16.26
C SER A 211 32.68 -12.28 15.22
N GLY A 212 33.58 -13.16 15.66
CA GLY A 212 34.37 -14.07 14.79
C GLY A 212 33.53 -15.08 14.00
N SER A 213 32.20 -14.97 14.07
CA SER A 213 31.25 -15.66 13.21
C SER A 213 30.97 -14.79 12.00
N VAL A 214 31.35 -15.24 10.80
CA VAL A 214 30.85 -14.67 9.55
C VAL A 214 29.34 -14.91 9.53
N ASP A 215 28.56 -13.91 9.94
CA ASP A 215 27.11 -13.96 9.83
C ASP A 215 26.79 -14.06 8.34
N ARG A 216 26.32 -15.24 7.93
CA ARG A 216 26.12 -15.59 6.52
C ARG A 216 25.06 -14.71 5.87
N SER A 217 24.13 -14.15 6.67
CA SER A 217 23.15 -13.16 6.23
C SER A 217 23.81 -11.93 5.59
N ARG A 218 25.01 -11.54 6.05
CA ARG A 218 25.82 -10.45 5.48
C ARG A 218 26.22 -10.71 4.04
N LEU A 219 26.48 -11.97 3.69
CA LEU A 219 26.81 -12.39 2.32
C LEU A 219 25.57 -12.52 1.44
N ARG A 220 24.38 -12.44 2.04
CA ARG A 220 23.10 -12.61 1.39
C ARG A 220 22.34 -11.30 1.24
N GLY A 221 22.84 -10.17 1.75
CA GLY A 221 22.30 -8.83 1.47
C GLY A 221 20.97 -8.50 2.14
N TYR A 222 20.59 -9.29 3.15
CA TYR A 222 19.49 -8.95 4.05
C TYR A 222 19.85 -7.73 4.91
N LEU A 223 18.86 -6.93 5.24
CA LEU A 223 18.97 -5.81 6.15
C LEU A 223 18.69 -6.24 7.58
N GLN A 224 19.26 -5.50 8.51
CA GLN A 224 19.05 -5.65 9.94
C GLN A 224 18.88 -4.26 10.52
N ILE A 225 18.03 -4.16 11.55
CA ILE A 225 17.72 -2.89 12.21
C ILE A 225 18.30 -2.90 13.62
N ASP A 226 19.10 -1.90 13.93
CA ASP A 226 19.43 -1.50 15.30
C ASP A 226 18.36 -0.49 15.75
N GLU A 227 17.34 -0.99 16.45
CA GLU A 227 16.20 -0.16 16.89
C GLU A 227 16.63 1.04 17.73
N LYS A 228 17.71 0.92 18.53
CA LYS A 228 18.16 2.03 19.39
C LYS A 228 18.75 3.17 18.56
N LYS A 229 19.56 2.83 17.55
CA LYS A 229 20.09 3.83 16.62
C LYS A 229 19.00 4.45 15.76
N LEU A 230 18.02 3.65 15.35
CA LEU A 230 16.89 4.14 14.59
C LEU A 230 16.06 5.12 15.43
N ASP A 231 15.73 4.76 16.67
CA ASP A 231 15.01 5.63 17.61
C ASP A 231 15.77 6.94 17.81
N GLN A 232 17.08 6.88 18.06
CA GLN A 232 17.93 8.06 18.23
C GLN A 232 17.96 8.95 16.98
N ALA A 233 18.04 8.36 15.78
CA ALA A 233 18.05 9.12 14.52
C ALA A 233 16.71 9.81 14.26
N ILE A 234 15.58 9.11 14.53
CA ILE A 234 14.23 9.67 14.41
C ILE A 234 14.03 10.82 15.40
N GLU A 235 14.57 10.72 16.61
CA GLU A 235 14.44 11.77 17.63
C GLU A 235 15.27 13.02 17.31
N SER A 236 16.51 12.83 16.83
CA SER A 236 17.49 13.90 16.71
C SER A 236 17.60 14.51 15.31
N MET A 237 17.26 13.76 14.26
CA MET A 237 17.54 14.12 12.87
C MET A 237 16.35 13.83 11.93
N LEU A 238 15.12 13.97 12.44
CA LEU A 238 13.89 13.62 11.69
C LEU A 238 13.83 14.18 10.25
N PRO A 239 14.15 15.46 9.97
CA PRO A 239 14.14 15.96 8.59
C PRO A 239 15.10 15.22 7.67
N ALA A 240 16.31 14.92 8.15
CA ALA A 240 17.31 14.19 7.38
C ALA A 240 16.93 12.71 7.20
N VAL A 241 16.29 12.09 8.21
CA VAL A 241 15.72 10.73 8.06
C VAL A 241 14.65 10.73 6.98
N LYS A 242 13.74 11.71 6.95
CA LYS A 242 12.73 11.84 5.88
C LYS A 242 13.41 11.91 4.50
N GLU A 243 14.38 12.80 4.34
CA GLU A 243 15.11 13.01 3.08
C GLU A 243 15.93 11.79 2.64
N LEU A 244 16.44 10.98 3.58
CA LEU A 244 17.14 9.73 3.28
C LEU A 244 16.24 8.75 2.52
N PHE A 245 14.96 8.68 2.87
CA PHE A 245 13.98 7.80 2.21
C PHE A 245 13.32 8.45 1.00
N GLY A 246 12.99 9.73 1.10
CA GLY A 246 12.32 10.50 0.06
C GLY A 246 12.65 11.98 0.17
N ARG A 247 13.45 12.48 -0.76
CA ARG A 247 13.80 13.89 -0.88
C ARG A 247 13.28 14.44 -2.21
N ASP A 248 12.81 15.67 -2.12
CA ASP A 248 12.58 16.56 -3.25
C ASP A 248 13.87 17.37 -3.46
N SER A 249 14.55 17.17 -4.60
CA SER A 249 15.86 17.77 -4.86
C SER A 249 15.78 19.15 -5.50
N ASP A 250 14.66 19.52 -6.14
CA ASP A 250 14.45 20.76 -6.88
C ASP A 250 13.33 21.66 -6.32
N SER A 251 12.70 21.25 -5.22
CA SER A 251 11.65 21.96 -4.48
C SER A 251 10.34 22.12 -5.25
N ASP A 252 10.02 21.18 -6.15
CA ASP A 252 8.76 21.17 -6.92
C ASP A 252 7.60 20.45 -6.21
N LEU A 253 7.82 20.00 -4.97
CA LEU A 253 6.92 19.18 -4.14
C LEU A 253 6.77 17.72 -4.61
N VAL A 254 7.66 17.26 -5.50
CA VAL A 254 7.74 15.88 -5.98
C VAL A 254 9.02 15.22 -5.45
N ILE A 255 8.86 14.02 -4.90
CA ILE A 255 10.02 13.23 -4.44
C ILE A 255 10.72 12.66 -5.67
N ASP A 256 12.01 12.92 -5.80
CA ASP A 256 12.84 12.50 -6.94
C ASP A 256 14.15 11.80 -6.51
N SER A 257 14.39 11.69 -5.21
CA SER A 257 15.59 11.10 -4.63
C SER A 257 15.30 10.43 -3.28
N GLY A 258 16.27 9.66 -2.77
CA GLY A 258 16.15 8.87 -1.55
C GLY A 258 15.98 7.38 -1.82
N VAL A 259 16.27 6.56 -0.80
CA VAL A 259 16.35 5.10 -0.98
C VAL A 259 15.02 4.48 -1.37
N ALA A 260 13.90 4.91 -0.77
CA ALA A 260 12.59 4.36 -1.08
C ALA A 260 12.15 4.73 -2.50
N TYR A 261 12.36 5.98 -2.90
CA TYR A 261 12.06 6.43 -4.26
C TYR A 261 12.88 5.68 -5.32
N MET A 262 14.19 5.50 -5.09
CA MET A 262 15.06 4.81 -6.03
C MET A 262 14.70 3.34 -6.19
N LEU A 263 14.32 2.66 -5.10
CA LEU A 263 13.87 1.28 -5.14
C LEU A 263 12.51 1.15 -5.84
N ASP A 264 11.54 1.99 -5.50
CA ASP A 264 10.22 2.00 -6.16
C ASP A 264 10.37 2.23 -7.67
N SER A 265 11.10 3.28 -8.05
CA SER A 265 11.35 3.62 -9.45
C SER A 265 12.02 2.49 -10.23
N TYR A 266 12.88 1.70 -9.57
CA TYR A 266 13.59 0.61 -10.22
C TYR A 266 12.74 -0.68 -10.32
N ILE A 267 11.92 -0.98 -9.33
CA ILE A 267 11.07 -2.18 -9.30
C ILE A 267 9.80 -1.97 -10.12
N ARG A 268 9.28 -0.75 -10.23
CA ARG A 268 8.02 -0.42 -10.92
C ARG A 268 7.91 -1.01 -12.34
N PRO A 269 8.91 -0.90 -13.23
CA PRO A 269 8.86 -1.50 -14.57
C PRO A 269 8.78 -3.03 -14.58
N TYR A 270 9.09 -3.70 -13.47
CA TYR A 270 8.95 -5.15 -13.36
C TYR A 270 7.50 -5.56 -13.17
N VAL A 271 6.74 -4.79 -12.39
CA VAL A 271 5.42 -5.17 -11.87
C VAL A 271 4.26 -4.37 -12.46
N GLU A 272 4.53 -3.28 -13.17
CA GLU A 272 3.49 -2.50 -13.85
C GLU A 272 2.76 -3.33 -14.92
N THR A 273 1.58 -2.86 -15.33
CA THR A 273 0.79 -3.54 -16.38
C THR A 273 1.57 -3.60 -17.68
N GLY A 274 1.84 -4.81 -18.16
CA GLY A 274 2.69 -5.04 -19.34
C GLY A 274 4.19 -4.91 -19.06
N GLY A 275 4.60 -4.82 -17.79
CA GLY A 275 5.98 -4.77 -17.35
C GLY A 275 6.74 -6.07 -17.57
N LEU A 276 7.99 -6.10 -17.08
CA LEU A 276 8.93 -7.18 -17.41
C LEU A 276 8.47 -8.56 -16.94
N VAL A 277 7.87 -8.68 -15.75
CA VAL A 277 7.37 -9.96 -15.25
C VAL A 277 6.25 -10.50 -16.13
N ALA A 278 5.29 -9.65 -16.50
CA ALA A 278 4.19 -10.03 -17.39
C ALA A 278 4.72 -10.49 -18.77
N SER A 279 5.63 -9.73 -19.38
CA SER A 279 6.24 -10.09 -20.66
C SER A 279 7.00 -11.43 -20.61
N ARG A 280 7.66 -11.72 -19.49
CA ARG A 280 8.35 -13.00 -19.27
C ARG A 280 7.35 -14.15 -19.15
N LEU A 281 6.25 -13.97 -18.42
CA LEU A 281 5.17 -14.95 -18.32
C LEU A 281 4.58 -15.27 -19.69
N ASP A 282 4.21 -14.24 -20.48
CA ASP A 282 3.67 -14.42 -21.83
C ASP A 282 4.62 -15.21 -22.74
N THR A 283 5.93 -14.93 -22.63
CA THR A 283 6.96 -15.64 -23.39
C THR A 283 7.06 -17.11 -22.98
N LEU A 284 6.99 -17.39 -21.68
CA LEU A 284 7.03 -18.75 -21.14
C LEU A 284 5.77 -19.52 -21.51
N ASP A 285 4.59 -18.93 -21.40
CA ASP A 285 3.32 -19.53 -21.80
C ASP A 285 3.31 -19.87 -23.29
N GLY A 286 3.83 -18.98 -24.14
CA GLY A 286 4.01 -19.27 -25.56
C GLY A 286 4.98 -20.43 -25.83
N ARG A 287 6.05 -20.57 -25.02
CA ARG A 287 6.98 -21.71 -25.12
C ARG A 287 6.32 -23.00 -24.66
N ILE A 288 5.54 -22.96 -23.59
CA ILE A 288 4.78 -24.10 -23.08
C ILE A 288 3.81 -24.58 -24.17
N ALA A 289 2.99 -23.68 -24.73
CA ALA A 289 2.03 -24.01 -25.77
C ALA A 289 2.69 -24.68 -26.99
N ARG A 290 3.79 -24.11 -27.51
CA ARG A 290 4.53 -24.71 -28.64
C ARG A 290 5.12 -26.07 -28.30
N THR A 291 5.61 -26.23 -27.07
CA THR A 291 6.18 -27.50 -26.60
C THR A 291 5.09 -28.56 -26.48
N THR A 292 3.93 -28.21 -25.95
CA THR A 292 2.75 -29.09 -25.88
C THR A 292 2.33 -29.57 -27.26
N THR A 293 2.18 -28.66 -28.23
CA THR A 293 1.85 -29.06 -29.62
C THR A 293 2.90 -29.99 -30.23
N ARG A 294 4.18 -29.80 -29.91
CA ARG A 294 5.25 -30.70 -30.36
C ARG A 294 5.12 -32.08 -29.73
N ILE A 295 4.84 -32.16 -28.43
CA ILE A 295 4.61 -33.43 -27.72
C ILE A 295 3.47 -34.21 -28.37
N GLU A 296 2.34 -33.55 -28.63
CA GLU A 296 1.18 -34.18 -29.30
C GLU A 296 1.54 -34.70 -30.70
N THR A 297 2.28 -33.90 -31.48
CA THR A 297 2.71 -34.31 -32.82
C THR A 297 3.65 -35.52 -32.78
N GLU A 298 4.57 -35.56 -31.82
CA GLU A 298 5.47 -36.70 -31.65
C GLU A 298 4.75 -37.95 -31.13
N GLN A 299 3.78 -37.80 -30.22
CA GLN A 299 2.92 -38.90 -29.78
C GLN A 299 2.19 -39.54 -30.97
N GLN A 300 1.58 -38.73 -31.84
CA GLN A 300 0.92 -39.23 -33.05
C GLN A 300 1.89 -39.95 -34.02
N LYS A 301 3.15 -39.50 -34.12
CA LYS A 301 4.17 -40.19 -34.92
C LYS A 301 4.53 -41.55 -34.32
N LEU A 302 4.71 -41.62 -32.99
CA LEU A 302 5.00 -42.86 -32.29
C LEU A 302 3.88 -43.88 -32.47
N GLU A 303 2.63 -43.46 -32.34
CA GLU A 303 1.47 -44.33 -32.58
C GLU A 303 1.39 -44.85 -34.02
N ARG A 304 1.67 -44.00 -35.02
CA ARG A 304 1.72 -44.44 -36.42
C ARG A 304 2.80 -45.48 -36.64
N LYS A 305 3.99 -45.27 -36.06
CA LYS A 305 5.13 -46.19 -36.16
C LYS A 305 4.84 -47.51 -35.46
N GLU A 306 4.18 -47.48 -34.30
CA GLU A 306 3.74 -48.70 -33.61
C GLU A 306 2.76 -49.51 -34.48
N ARG A 307 1.76 -48.84 -35.08
CA ARG A 307 0.81 -49.49 -35.99
C ARG A 307 1.49 -50.11 -37.21
N GLU A 308 2.45 -49.40 -37.81
CA GLU A 308 3.23 -49.90 -38.94
C GLU A 308 4.02 -51.15 -38.55
N TYR A 309 4.72 -51.13 -37.41
CA TYR A 309 5.45 -52.31 -36.93
C TYR A 309 4.51 -53.48 -36.62
N ARG A 310 3.35 -53.23 -35.98
CA ARG A 310 2.35 -54.29 -35.76
C ARG A 310 1.90 -54.94 -37.07
N GLN A 311 1.71 -54.17 -38.13
CA GLN A 311 1.37 -54.69 -39.46
C GLN A 311 2.52 -55.52 -40.06
N GLN A 312 3.76 -55.02 -40.01
CA GLN A 312 4.93 -55.74 -40.49
C GLN A 312 5.13 -57.07 -39.75
N PHE A 313 4.94 -57.09 -38.43
CA PHE A 313 4.98 -58.31 -37.62
C PHE A 313 3.88 -59.30 -38.00
N ALA A 314 2.64 -58.84 -38.19
CA ALA A 314 1.53 -59.70 -38.61
C ALA A 314 1.77 -60.32 -40.00
N VAL A 315 2.31 -59.55 -40.95
CA VAL A 315 2.69 -60.05 -42.29
C VAL A 315 3.83 -61.07 -42.20
N MET A 316 4.83 -60.80 -41.36
CA MET A 316 5.94 -61.74 -41.12
C MET A 316 5.44 -63.06 -40.51
N GLU A 317 4.55 -63.00 -39.52
CA GLU A 317 3.94 -64.17 -38.89
C GLU A 317 3.11 -64.99 -39.89
N ALA A 318 2.31 -64.34 -40.72
CA ALA A 318 1.58 -65.00 -41.81
C ALA A 318 2.55 -65.66 -42.81
N SER A 319 3.63 -64.99 -43.19
CA SER A 319 4.64 -65.53 -44.10
C SER A 319 5.35 -66.75 -43.50
N LEU A 320 5.71 -66.70 -42.21
CA LEU A 320 6.30 -67.83 -41.48
C LEU A 320 5.34 -69.02 -41.42
N ASN A 321 4.07 -68.80 -41.10
CA ASN A 321 3.05 -69.85 -41.13
C ASN A 321 2.93 -70.51 -42.52
N THR A 322 3.03 -69.71 -43.58
CA THR A 322 2.98 -70.20 -44.97
C THR A 322 4.23 -71.04 -45.31
N LEU A 323 5.40 -70.59 -44.87
CA LEU A 323 6.67 -71.33 -45.01
C LEU A 323 6.67 -72.63 -44.21
N GLU A 324 6.14 -72.62 -42.98
CA GLU A 324 5.98 -73.85 -42.18
C GLU A 324 5.03 -74.85 -42.83
N GLN A 325 3.90 -74.38 -43.37
CA GLN A 325 2.97 -75.23 -44.12
C GLN A 325 3.64 -75.83 -45.36
N SER A 326 4.40 -75.02 -46.09
CA SER A 326 5.15 -75.46 -47.28
C SER A 326 6.23 -76.48 -46.90
N SER A 327 6.96 -76.25 -45.80
CA SER A 327 7.94 -77.20 -45.26
C SER A 327 7.29 -78.53 -44.91
N LYS A 328 6.15 -78.51 -44.19
CA LYS A 328 5.39 -79.72 -43.84
C LYS A 328 4.90 -80.48 -45.08
N GLN A 329 4.48 -79.77 -46.13
CA GLN A 329 4.08 -80.39 -47.39
C GLN A 329 5.26 -81.07 -48.09
N ILE A 330 6.42 -80.42 -48.12
CA ILE A 330 7.66 -81.00 -48.68
C ILE A 330 8.10 -82.23 -47.87
N ASP A 331 8.08 -82.15 -46.53
CA ASP A 331 8.42 -83.26 -45.66
C ASP A 331 7.50 -84.47 -45.87
N ASN A 332 6.19 -84.23 -46.02
CA ASN A 332 5.23 -85.28 -46.31
C ASN A 332 5.41 -85.86 -47.71
N PHE A 333 5.75 -85.04 -48.71
CA PHE A 333 6.08 -85.50 -50.06
C PHE A 333 7.34 -86.39 -50.07
N ASN A 334 8.38 -86.01 -49.32
CA ASN A 334 9.61 -86.80 -49.19
C ASN A 334 9.37 -88.13 -48.46
N LYS A 335 8.54 -88.15 -47.41
CA LYS A 335 8.15 -89.39 -46.71
C LYS A 335 7.35 -90.35 -47.58
N ASN A 336 6.45 -89.84 -48.43
CA ASN A 336 5.71 -90.67 -49.38
C ASN A 336 6.55 -91.16 -50.57
N SER A 337 7.59 -90.42 -50.96
CA SER A 337 8.47 -90.79 -52.08
C SER A 337 9.56 -91.80 -51.68
N GLY A 338 9.81 -92.01 -50.39
CA GLY A 338 10.78 -92.97 -49.86
C GLY A 338 10.21 -94.35 -49.50
N SER A 339 8.94 -94.65 -49.82
CA SER A 339 8.26 -95.91 -49.46
C SER A 339 7.93 -96.82 -50.66
N ASN A 340 8.63 -96.67 -51.80
CA ASN A 340 8.55 -97.60 -52.94
C ASN A 340 9.87 -98.30 -53.19
#